data_AF-A0A1Y2J671-F1
#
_entry.id   AF-A0A1Y2J671-F1
#
_cell.length_a   1.000
_cell.length_b   1.000
_cell.length_c   1.000
_cell.angle_alpha   90.00
_cell.angle_beta   90.00
_cell.angle_gamma   90.00
#
_symmetry.space_group_name_H-M   'P 1'
#
loop_
_entity.id
_entity.type
_entity.pdbx_description
1 polymer ?
#
loop_
_entity_poly.entity_id
_entity_poly.type
_entity_poly.pdbx_seq_one_letter_code
_entity_poly.pdbx_strand_id
1 'polypeptide(L)'
;MARSEGSRHRSHRYALEGRWTQEQLALVSVLIKEKKLLRQAVRRCEEAETRIEKIRNEPFARKRLGELTREIEREGMQPRHVRELREILEDFPEEEAAPLRRKLKAYETRRLLQLGWKRPCQ
;
A
#
# COMPACT_ATOMS: atom_id res chain seq x y z
N MET A 1 -62.66 19.94 31.07
CA MET A 1 -61.48 20.66 31.59
C MET A 1 -60.23 19.88 31.23
N ALA A 2 -59.20 20.59 30.75
CA ALA A 2 -57.99 20.06 30.16
C ALA A 2 -56.93 19.61 31.17
N ARG A 3 -56.06 18.66 30.76
CA ARG A 3 -54.57 18.59 30.88
C ARG A 3 -54.14 17.11 30.85
N SER A 4 -53.41 16.67 29.81
CA SER A 4 -51.92 16.60 29.75
C SER A 4 -51.37 15.64 30.82
N GLU A 5 -50.51 14.66 30.59
CA GLU A 5 -49.51 14.33 29.58
C GLU A 5 -49.16 12.85 29.85
N GLY A 6 -48.88 12.02 28.85
CA GLY A 6 -47.54 11.99 28.27
C GLY A 6 -46.58 11.14 29.11
N SER A 7 -46.31 9.94 28.60
CA SER A 7 -45.02 9.25 28.66
C SER A 7 -44.33 9.11 30.03
N ARG A 8 -44.33 7.88 30.55
CA ARG A 8 -43.21 7.39 31.37
C ARG A 8 -42.53 6.23 30.64
N HIS A 9 -41.90 6.55 29.51
CA HIS A 9 -40.62 5.94 29.17
C HIS A 9 -39.65 6.23 30.31
N ARG A 10 -39.65 5.39 31.35
CA ARG A 10 -38.59 5.44 32.35
C ARG A 10 -37.43 4.61 31.80
N SER A 11 -36.60 5.31 31.03
CA SER A 11 -35.32 4.89 30.51
C SER A 11 -34.45 4.30 31.63
N HIS A 12 -34.47 2.98 31.79
CA HIS A 12 -33.38 2.26 32.45
C HIS A 12 -32.21 2.16 31.46
N ARG A 13 -31.52 3.27 31.23
CA ARG A 13 -30.30 3.27 30.46
C ARG A 13 -29.30 4.26 31.07
N TYR A 14 -28.29 3.65 31.71
CA TYR A 14 -26.98 4.20 32.07
C TYR A 14 -26.91 5.11 33.30
N ALA A 15 -26.98 4.49 34.49
CA ALA A 15 -26.25 4.96 35.65
C ALA A 15 -24.96 4.14 35.78
N LEU A 16 -24.01 4.37 34.87
CA LEU A 16 -22.60 4.03 35.04
C LEU A 16 -21.78 5.29 34.78
N GLU A 17 -22.10 6.37 35.51
CA GLU A 17 -21.17 7.49 35.68
C GLU A 17 -20.11 7.08 36.70
N GLY A 18 -19.27 6.11 36.33
CA GLY A 18 -18.00 5.88 37.02
C GLY A 18 -17.05 6.99 36.62
N ARG A 19 -16.93 8.05 37.43
CA ARG A 19 -15.87 9.05 37.23
C ARG A 19 -14.53 8.37 37.43
N TRP A 20 -13.69 8.44 36.41
CA TRP A 20 -12.34 7.90 36.47
C TRP A 20 -11.52 8.70 37.48
N THR A 21 -10.72 8.00 38.29
CA THR A 21 -9.79 8.67 39.22
C THR A 21 -8.64 9.31 38.44
N GLN A 22 -7.99 10.31 39.04
CA GLN A 22 -6.83 10.96 38.44
C GLN A 22 -5.70 9.97 38.14
N GLU A 23 -5.52 8.95 38.99
CA GLU A 23 -4.55 7.87 38.79
C GLU A 23 -4.91 6.99 37.58
N GLN A 24 -6.20 6.67 37.39
CA GLN A 24 -6.67 5.91 36.22
C GLN A 24 -6.46 6.69 34.91
N LEU A 25 -6.71 8.00 34.94
CA LEU A 25 -6.45 8.89 33.79
C LEU A 25 -4.95 9.02 33.48
N ALA A 26 -4.11 9.10 34.51
CA ALA A 26 -2.66 9.10 34.37
C ALA A 26 -2.15 7.79 33.77
N LEU A 27 -2.64 6.64 34.27
CA LEU A 27 -2.29 5.32 33.75
C LEU A 27 -2.68 5.18 32.28
N VAL A 28 -3.90 5.55 31.89
CA VAL A 28 -4.33 5.45 30.50
C VAL A 28 -3.56 6.40 29.58
N SER A 29 -3.16 7.57 30.07
CA SER A 29 -2.28 8.47 29.32
C SER A 29 -0.91 7.84 29.04
N VAL A 30 -0.35 7.10 30.00
CA VAL A 30 0.90 6.33 29.80
C VAL A 30 0.69 5.21 28.78
N LEU A 31 -0.37 4.41 28.93
CA LEU A 31 -0.68 3.31 28.01
C LEU A 31 -0.90 3.78 26.57
N ILE A 32 -1.53 4.95 26.36
CA ILE A 32 -1.70 5.54 25.03
C ILE A 32 -0.34 5.93 24.42
N LYS A 33 0.56 6.53 25.22
CA LYS A 33 1.91 6.88 24.76
C LYS A 33 2.71 5.64 24.38
N GLU A 34 2.71 4.61 25.22
CA GLU A 34 3.39 3.34 24.96
C GLU A 34 2.84 2.65 23.70
N LYS A 35 1.52 2.61 23.54
CA LYS A 35 0.88 2.08 22.31
C LYS A 35 1.34 2.82 21.05
N LYS A 36 1.51 4.14 21.12
CA LYS A 36 2.03 4.93 19.99
C LYS A 36 3.49 4.59 19.70
N LEU A 37 4.32 4.46 20.73
CA LEU A 37 5.73 4.08 20.59
C LEU A 37 5.88 2.68 20.00
N LEU A 38 5.06 1.71 20.46
CA LEU A 38 5.03 0.36 19.92
C LEU A 38 4.64 0.34 18.45
N ARG A 39 3.60 1.09 18.04
CA ARG A 39 3.24 1.22 16.61
C ARG A 39 4.38 1.78 15.76
N GLN A 40 5.12 2.77 16.28
CA GLN A 40 6.29 3.33 15.59
C GLN A 40 7.47 2.34 15.55
N ALA A 41 7.63 1.50 16.58
CA ALA A 41 8.64 0.45 16.58
C ALA A 41 8.31 -0.62 15.52
N VAL A 42 7.07 -1.10 15.48
CA VAL A 42 6.60 -2.07 14.47
C VAL A 42 6.84 -1.54 13.07
N ARG A 43 6.41 -0.30 12.78
CA ARG A 43 6.63 0.32 11.46
C ARG A 43 8.11 0.37 11.08
N ARG A 44 9.00 0.69 12.02
CA ARG A 44 10.46 0.70 11.76
C ARG A 44 11.01 -0.69 11.47
N CYS A 45 10.51 -1.72 12.15
CA CYS A 45 10.88 -3.11 11.89
C CYS A 45 10.40 -3.55 10.50
N GLU A 46 9.13 -3.32 10.15
CA GLU A 46 8.56 -3.63 8.83
C GLU A 46 9.32 -2.92 7.69
N GLU A 47 9.66 -1.64 7.88
CA GLU A 47 10.48 -0.88 6.93
C GLU A 47 11.90 -1.45 6.81
N ALA A 48 12.50 -1.91 7.91
CA ALA A 48 13.82 -2.55 7.91
C ALA A 48 13.80 -3.91 7.21
N GLU A 49 12.79 -4.74 7.47
CA GLU A 49 12.57 -6.03 6.81
C GLU A 49 12.41 -5.85 5.30
N THR A 50 11.58 -4.90 4.88
CA THR A 50 11.40 -4.56 3.46
C THR A 50 12.72 -4.16 2.79
N ARG A 51 13.56 -3.39 3.49
CA ARG A 51 14.89 -2.99 2.96
C ARG A 51 15.83 -4.18 2.84
N ILE A 52 15.87 -5.06 3.85
CA ILE A 52 16.71 -6.26 3.83
C ILE A 52 16.28 -7.19 2.70
N GLU A 53 14.97 -7.37 2.52
CA GLU A 53 14.42 -8.18 1.42
C GLU A 53 14.83 -7.64 0.05
N LYS A 54 14.73 -6.33 -0.17
CA LYS A 54 15.20 -5.70 -1.42
C LYS A 54 16.69 -5.91 -1.66
N ILE A 55 17.54 -5.67 -0.66
CA ILE A 55 18.99 -5.89 -0.79
C ILE A 55 19.30 -7.35 -1.13
N ARG A 56 18.58 -8.30 -0.52
CA ARG A 56 18.74 -9.73 -0.81
C ARG A 56 18.29 -10.10 -2.22
N ASN A 57 17.20 -9.51 -2.71
CA ASN A 57 16.60 -9.84 -3.99
C ASN A 57 17.25 -9.12 -5.17
N GLU A 58 17.88 -7.96 -4.95
CA GLU A 58 18.47 -7.13 -6.01
C GLU A 58 19.42 -7.90 -6.95
N PRO A 59 20.36 -8.75 -6.48
CA PRO A 59 21.22 -9.53 -7.38
C PRO A 59 20.44 -10.47 -8.30
N PHE A 60 19.36 -11.08 -7.76
CA PHE A 60 18.49 -11.96 -8.54
C PHE A 60 17.66 -11.17 -9.54
N ALA A 61 17.15 -10.00 -9.15
CA ALA A 61 16.43 -9.09 -10.03
C ALA A 61 17.32 -8.61 -11.20
N ARG A 62 18.59 -8.26 -10.93
CA ARG A 62 19.58 -7.92 -11.97
C ARG A 62 19.83 -9.08 -12.93
N LYS A 63 19.97 -10.31 -12.41
CA LYS A 63 20.14 -11.51 -13.26
C LYS A 63 18.91 -11.74 -14.15
N ARG A 64 17.71 -11.72 -13.57
CA ARG A 64 16.43 -11.85 -14.30
C ARG A 64 16.26 -10.77 -15.35
N LEU A 65 16.63 -9.53 -15.06
CA LEU A 65 16.59 -8.43 -16.02
C LEU A 65 17.49 -8.72 -17.23
N GLY A 66 18.69 -9.25 -17.00
CA GLY A 66 19.62 -9.62 -18.06
C GLY A 66 19.09 -10.75 -18.95
N GLU A 67 18.48 -11.77 -18.33
CA GLU A 67 17.83 -12.89 -19.06
C GLU A 67 16.65 -12.40 -19.90
N LEU A 68 15.77 -11.60 -19.30
CA LEU A 68 14.60 -11.03 -19.97
C LEU A 68 14.99 -10.09 -21.13
N THR A 69 16.06 -9.32 -20.96
CA THR A 69 16.57 -8.44 -22.04
C THR A 69 17.02 -9.26 -23.24
N ARG A 70 17.74 -10.37 -23.03
CA ARG A 70 18.15 -11.28 -24.11
C ARG A 70 16.96 -11.95 -24.80
N GLU A 71 15.93 -12.31 -24.03
CA GLU A 71 14.68 -12.85 -24.59
C GLU A 71 13.97 -11.82 -25.47
N ILE A 72 13.87 -10.57 -25.00
CA ILE A 72 13.30 -9.45 -25.79
C ILE A 72 14.10 -9.20 -27.06
N GLU A 73 15.43 -9.27 -27.00
CA GLU A 73 16.29 -9.11 -28.18
C GLU A 73 16.07 -10.21 -29.22
N ARG A 74 15.76 -11.44 -28.78
CA ARG A 74 15.53 -12.59 -29.67
C ARG A 74 14.12 -12.66 -30.22
N GLU A 75 13.11 -12.43 -29.39
CA GLU A 75 11.70 -12.68 -29.69
C GLU A 75 10.88 -11.41 -29.91
N GLY A 76 11.52 -10.25 -29.71
CA GLY A 76 10.85 -8.97 -29.63
C GLY A 76 10.10 -8.77 -28.32
N MET A 77 9.65 -7.53 -28.11
CA MET A 77 8.91 -7.16 -26.90
C MET A 77 7.49 -7.73 -26.94
N GLN A 78 7.16 -8.62 -25.99
CA GLN A 78 5.86 -9.25 -25.82
C GLN A 78 5.13 -8.70 -24.58
N PRO A 79 3.80 -8.84 -24.48
CA PRO A 79 3.04 -8.37 -23.33
C PRO A 79 3.47 -8.99 -22.00
N ARG A 80 3.93 -10.26 -22.02
CA ARG A 80 4.46 -10.94 -20.84
C ARG A 80 5.72 -10.27 -20.29
N HIS A 81 6.60 -9.79 -21.17
CA HIS A 81 7.84 -9.12 -20.80
C HIS A 81 7.57 -7.79 -20.09
N VAL A 82 6.48 -7.09 -20.45
CA VAL A 82 6.09 -5.85 -19.76
C VAL A 82 5.73 -6.11 -18.31
N ARG A 83 4.94 -7.17 -18.06
CA ARG A 83 4.55 -7.56 -16.70
C ARG A 83 5.79 -7.95 -15.90
N GLU A 84 6.65 -8.77 -16.48
CA GLU A 84 7.85 -9.24 -15.80
C GLU A 84 8.85 -8.11 -15.50
N LEU A 85 9.02 -7.16 -16.43
CA LEU A 85 9.82 -5.95 -16.17
C LEU A 85 9.27 -5.13 -15.00
N ARG A 86 7.94 -5.05 -14.80
CA ARG A 86 7.38 -4.35 -13.64
C ARG A 86 7.75 -5.04 -12.34
N GLU A 87 7.57 -6.36 -12.29
CA GLU A 87 7.88 -7.18 -11.12
C GLU A 87 9.37 -7.08 -10.77
N ILE A 88 10.27 -7.21 -11.76
CA ILE A 88 11.71 -7.07 -11.56
C ILE A 88 12.08 -5.68 -11.02
N LEU A 89 11.46 -4.61 -11.53
CA LEU A 89 11.75 -3.24 -11.11
C LEU A 89 11.24 -2.89 -9.70
N GLU A 90 10.50 -3.76 -9.01
CA GLU A 90 10.11 -3.57 -7.60
C GLU A 90 11.26 -3.84 -6.63
N ASP A 91 12.19 -4.71 -7.04
CA ASP A 91 13.36 -5.09 -6.27
C ASP A 91 14.55 -4.13 -6.46
N PHE A 92 14.46 -3.17 -7.40
CA PHE A 92 15.53 -2.19 -7.65
C PHE A 92 15.40 -0.95 -6.75
N PRO A 93 16.52 -0.25 -6.48
CA PRO A 93 16.49 1.11 -5.95
C PRO A 93 15.66 2.05 -6.83
N GLU A 94 14.94 2.99 -6.21
CA GLU A 94 14.01 3.89 -6.92
C GLU A 94 14.74 4.77 -7.96
N GLU A 95 15.98 5.16 -7.66
CA GLU A 95 16.83 5.97 -8.53
C GLU A 95 17.13 5.26 -9.86
N GLU A 96 17.35 3.94 -9.81
CA GLU A 96 17.58 3.10 -10.99
C GLU A 96 16.26 2.72 -11.68
N ALA A 97 15.22 2.42 -10.89
CA ALA A 97 13.95 1.93 -11.41
C ALA A 97 13.09 3.03 -12.07
N ALA A 98 13.09 4.26 -11.54
CA ALA A 98 12.19 5.32 -11.97
C ALA A 98 12.30 5.66 -13.47
N PRO A 99 13.51 5.82 -14.07
CA PRO A 99 13.65 6.04 -15.50
C PRO A 99 13.08 4.89 -16.34
N LEU A 100 13.29 3.65 -15.89
CA LEU A 100 12.83 2.44 -16.59
C LEU A 100 11.30 2.29 -16.51
N ARG A 101 10.70 2.55 -15.35
CA ARG A 101 9.24 2.58 -15.17
C ARG A 101 8.59 3.62 -16.07
N ARG A 102 9.19 4.82 -16.21
CA ARG A 102 8.69 5.86 -17.14
C ARG A 102 8.74 5.39 -18.59
N LYS A 103 9.84 4.78 -19.02
CA LYS A 103 9.98 4.21 -20.38
C LYS A 103 8.95 3.11 -20.63
N LEU A 104 8.75 2.22 -19.66
CA LEU A 104 7.77 1.13 -19.74
C LEU A 104 6.34 1.67 -19.86
N LYS A 105 5.98 2.66 -19.03
CA LYS A 105 4.69 3.34 -19.10
C LYS A 105 4.46 4.04 -20.45
N ALA A 106 5.48 4.69 -21.00
CA ALA A 106 5.40 5.31 -22.31
C ALA A 106 5.19 4.29 -23.43
N TYR A 107 5.88 3.15 -23.36
CA TYR A 107 5.69 2.02 -24.28
C TYR A 107 4.25 1.49 -24.22
N GLU A 108 3.74 1.23 -23.02
CA GLU A 108 2.36 0.76 -22.84
C GLU A 108 1.33 1.76 -23.34
N THR A 109 1.52 3.04 -23.07
CA THR A 109 0.64 4.12 -23.56
C THR A 109 0.60 4.14 -25.09
N ARG A 110 1.77 4.08 -25.76
CA ARG A 110 1.85 4.02 -27.23
C ARG A 110 1.16 2.76 -27.78
N ARG A 111 1.37 1.61 -27.14
CA ARG A 111 0.73 0.36 -27.54
C ARG A 111 -0.80 0.44 -27.42
N LEU A 112 -1.32 1.00 -26.33
CA LEU A 112 -2.76 1.21 -26.15
C LEU A 112 -3.34 2.16 -27.21
N LEU A 113 -2.64 3.25 -27.53
CA LEU A 113 -3.06 4.19 -28.57
C LEU A 113 -3.06 3.54 -29.97
N GLN A 114 -2.06 2.72 -30.29
CA GLN A 114 -2.00 1.95 -31.54
C GLN A 114 -3.12 0.90 -31.64
N LEU A 115 -3.49 0.26 -30.54
CA LEU A 115 -4.62 -0.68 -30.50
C LEU A 115 -5.98 0.05 -30.59
N GLY A 116 -6.09 1.26 -30.01
CA GLY A 116 -7.30 2.09 -30.06
C GLY A 116 -7.64 2.62 -31.45
N TRP A 117 -6.64 2.77 -32.33
CA TRP A 117 -6.81 3.20 -33.73
C TRP A 117 -7.15 2.05 -34.70
N LYS A 118 -7.04 0.78 -34.26
CA LYS A 118 -7.51 -0.40 -35.02
C LYS A 118 -8.99 -0.72 -34.74
N ARG A 119 -9.84 0.30 -34.59
CA ARG A 119 -11.28 0.12 -34.78
C ARG A 119 -11.59 0.43 -36.24
N PRO A 120 -11.83 -0.58 -37.11
CA PRO A 120 -12.50 -0.28 -38.35
C PRO A 120 -13.88 0.26 -37.97
N CYS A 121 -14.16 1.48 -38.38
CA CYS A 121 -15.54 1.93 -38.47
C CYS A 121 -16.17 1.03 -39.54
N GLN A 122 -16.89 0.00 -39.11
CA GLN A 122 -17.88 -0.70 -39.93
C GLN A 122 -19.25 -0.14 -39.58
#